data_AF-A0A8S4PPS9-F1
#
_entry.id   AF-A0A8S4PPS9-F1
#
_cell.length_a   1.000
_cell.length_b   1.000
_cell.length_c   1.000
_cell.angle_alpha   90.00
_cell.angle_beta   90.00
_cell.angle_gamma   90.00
#
_symmetry.space_group_name_H-M   'P 1'
#
loop_
_entity.id
_entity.type
_entity.pdbx_description
1 polymer ?
#
loop_
_entity_poly.entity_id
_entity_poly.type
_entity_poly.pdbx_seq_one_letter_code
_entity_poly.pdbx_strand_id
1 'polypeptide(L)'
;MLQNLDSEMARFFIITMATVCSLGTATTKNVHILPGGCDFYEEVEARFPCGEEGYVNAIGKKICDDMHKKVMKVQPTREYKELKLWFDKTRICLQTEMSKKIKSGETDCDAIKNNGESHHVKCIVEPERKGKSSVCNLSPGNVDVILDTVLPIINATSLKSLDSISIITKCWIKEPAKMVGMVHQQIRLLDTTIGKLGIGCLILVESIIVLTVLLCCKKICCWRRTPDLISPIYIKKSN
;
A
#
# COMPACT_ATOMS: atom_id res chain seq x y z
N MET A 1 -18.09 41.49 -71.40
CA MET A 1 -16.98 40.70 -70.81
C MET A 1 -17.16 40.75 -69.30
N LEU A 2 -18.02 39.90 -68.73
CA LEU A 2 -18.23 39.64 -67.28
C LEU A 2 -19.59 38.93 -67.06
N GLN A 3 -19.78 37.72 -67.60
CA GLN A 3 -21.03 36.94 -67.38
C GLN A 3 -20.81 35.43 -67.22
N ASN A 4 -19.59 34.94 -66.93
CA ASN A 4 -19.30 33.49 -66.92
C ASN A 4 -18.43 33.03 -65.74
N LEU A 5 -18.68 33.52 -64.51
CA LEU A 5 -17.86 33.18 -63.34
C LEU A 5 -18.62 32.61 -62.13
N ASP A 6 -19.87 32.16 -62.28
CA ASP A 6 -20.75 31.84 -61.12
C ASP A 6 -21.23 30.38 -61.02
N SER A 7 -20.54 29.40 -61.62
CA SER A 7 -20.98 27.98 -61.55
C SER A 7 -20.00 27.04 -60.86
N GLU A 8 -18.71 27.37 -60.77
CA GLU A 8 -17.68 26.42 -60.31
C GLU A 8 -17.32 26.62 -58.82
N MET A 9 -17.36 27.85 -58.28
CA MET A 9 -17.05 28.09 -56.86
C MET A 9 -18.16 27.64 -55.90
N ALA A 10 -19.41 27.55 -56.36
CA ALA A 10 -20.52 27.05 -55.53
C ALA A 10 -20.45 25.53 -55.28
N ARG A 11 -19.77 24.77 -56.14
CA ARG A 11 -19.59 23.31 -56.00
C ARG A 11 -18.51 22.94 -54.99
N PHE A 12 -17.52 23.81 -54.79
CA PHE A 12 -16.46 23.57 -53.79
C PHE A 12 -16.94 23.79 -52.35
N PHE A 13 -17.92 24.66 -52.11
CA PHE A 13 -18.40 24.94 -50.75
C PHE A 13 -19.33 23.85 -50.18
N ILE A 14 -20.04 23.09 -51.02
CA ILE A 14 -20.95 22.03 -50.54
C ILE A 14 -20.17 20.76 -50.10
N ILE A 15 -19.00 20.50 -50.69
CA ILE A 15 -18.19 19.32 -50.33
C ILE A 15 -17.42 19.52 -49.01
N THR A 16 -17.18 20.77 -48.60
CA THR A 16 -16.35 21.07 -47.41
C THR A 16 -17.13 21.11 -46.08
N MET A 17 -18.48 21.12 -46.12
CA MET A 17 -19.36 21.16 -44.94
C MET A 17 -20.01 19.80 -44.61
N ALA A 18 -19.66 18.73 -45.32
CA ALA A 18 -20.08 17.35 -44.99
C ALA A 18 -19.07 16.61 -44.11
N THR A 19 -18.01 17.27 -43.65
CA THR A 19 -17.09 16.77 -42.61
C THR A 19 -17.50 17.28 -41.23
N VAL A 20 -18.81 17.42 -41.00
CA VAL A 20 -19.38 17.75 -39.70
C VAL A 20 -19.54 16.46 -38.91
N CYS A 21 -18.70 16.35 -37.87
CA CYS A 21 -19.00 15.69 -36.62
C CYS A 21 -19.68 14.31 -36.72
N SER A 22 -18.91 13.29 -37.09
CA SER A 22 -19.08 12.00 -36.42
C SER A 22 -18.60 12.15 -34.97
N LEU A 23 -19.39 12.84 -34.13
CA LEU A 23 -19.35 12.61 -32.70
C LEU A 23 -19.83 11.17 -32.51
N GLY A 24 -18.89 10.24 -32.60
CA GLY A 24 -19.07 8.92 -32.06
C GLY A 24 -19.46 9.13 -30.60
N THR A 25 -20.71 8.89 -30.27
CA THR A 25 -21.14 8.76 -28.89
C THR A 25 -20.35 7.58 -28.35
N ALA A 26 -19.23 7.90 -27.69
CA ALA A 26 -18.49 6.95 -26.90
C ALA A 26 -19.47 6.46 -25.85
N THR A 27 -20.11 5.34 -26.15
CA THR A 27 -20.94 4.64 -25.19
C THR A 27 -20.01 4.36 -24.03
N THR A 28 -20.22 5.08 -22.93
CA THR A 28 -19.55 4.82 -21.66
C THR A 28 -20.10 3.48 -21.19
N LYS A 29 -19.61 2.40 -21.80
CA LYS A 29 -19.83 1.04 -21.33
C LYS A 29 -19.44 1.10 -19.87
N ASN A 30 -20.39 0.80 -19.00
CA ASN A 30 -20.18 0.87 -17.56
C ASN A 30 -19.16 -0.23 -17.23
N VAL A 31 -17.87 0.10 -17.28
CA VAL A 31 -16.82 -0.92 -17.28
C VAL A 31 -16.55 -1.32 -15.85
N HIS A 32 -16.92 -2.55 -15.52
CA HIS A 32 -16.67 -3.12 -14.22
C HIS A 32 -15.26 -3.72 -14.19
N ILE A 33 -14.27 -2.94 -13.75
CA ILE A 33 -12.93 -3.48 -13.45
C ILE A 33 -13.03 -4.32 -12.18
N LEU A 34 -12.84 -5.63 -12.29
CA LEU A 34 -12.98 -6.57 -11.19
C LEU A 34 -11.65 -6.68 -10.41
N PRO A 35 -11.65 -6.41 -9.09
CA PRO A 35 -10.51 -6.73 -8.24
C PRO A 35 -10.21 -8.24 -8.25
N GLY A 36 -8.94 -8.63 -8.22
CA GLY A 36 -8.60 -10.06 -8.10
C GLY A 36 -7.13 -10.40 -8.34
N GLY A 37 -6.53 -9.88 -9.41
CA GLY A 37 -5.15 -10.16 -9.82
C GLY A 37 -4.33 -8.89 -10.06
N CYS A 38 -3.03 -9.02 -10.34
CA CYS A 38 -2.19 -7.85 -10.65
C CYS A 38 -2.49 -7.24 -12.03
N ASP A 39 -3.08 -8.03 -12.94
CA ASP A 39 -3.59 -7.58 -14.26
C ASP A 39 -4.66 -6.49 -14.14
N PHE A 40 -5.28 -6.34 -12.96
CA PHE A 40 -6.14 -5.20 -12.63
C PHE A 40 -5.49 -3.86 -13.00
N TYR A 41 -4.19 -3.70 -12.75
CA TYR A 41 -3.50 -2.44 -13.02
C TYR A 41 -3.31 -2.22 -14.52
N GLU A 42 -3.07 -3.28 -15.31
CA GLU A 42 -3.02 -3.17 -16.78
C GLU A 42 -4.38 -2.76 -17.35
N GLU A 43 -5.46 -3.30 -16.79
CA GLU A 43 -6.82 -2.94 -17.13
C GLU A 43 -7.21 -1.50 -16.77
N VAL A 44 -6.70 -0.98 -15.65
CA VAL A 44 -6.88 0.42 -15.26
C VAL A 44 -6.09 1.32 -16.21
N GLU A 45 -4.82 1.00 -16.45
CA GLU A 45 -3.95 1.79 -17.33
C GLU A 45 -4.48 1.84 -18.77
N ALA A 46 -4.95 0.72 -19.31
CA ALA A 46 -5.51 0.67 -20.66
C ALA A 46 -6.75 1.57 -20.84
N ARG A 47 -7.45 1.89 -19.74
CA ARG A 47 -8.65 2.75 -19.75
C ARG A 47 -8.33 4.20 -19.38
N PHE A 48 -7.40 4.39 -18.46
CA PHE A 48 -6.99 5.69 -17.94
C PHE A 48 -5.46 5.77 -18.06
N PRO A 49 -4.94 6.00 -19.28
CA PRO A 49 -3.50 5.95 -19.52
C PRO A 49 -2.81 7.09 -18.78
N CYS A 50 -1.97 6.72 -17.81
CA CYS A 50 -1.16 7.63 -17.00
C CYS A 50 0.33 7.52 -17.33
N GLY A 51 0.70 6.60 -18.23
CA GLY A 51 2.06 6.37 -18.70
C GLY A 51 2.81 5.36 -17.84
N GLU A 52 4.03 5.02 -18.26
CA GLU A 52 4.90 4.08 -17.54
C GLU A 52 5.32 4.60 -16.16
N GLU A 53 5.45 5.92 -16.03
CA GLU A 53 5.74 6.60 -14.76
C GLU A 53 4.47 6.89 -13.93
N GLY A 54 3.29 6.59 -14.48
CA GLY A 54 2.01 6.75 -13.82
C GLY A 54 1.88 5.85 -12.60
N TYR A 55 1.08 6.27 -11.62
CA TYR A 55 0.89 5.54 -10.36
C TYR A 55 0.50 4.06 -10.57
N VAL A 56 -0.39 3.79 -11.53
CA VAL A 56 -0.91 2.46 -11.81
C VAL A 56 0.20 1.49 -12.20
N ASN A 57 1.10 1.89 -13.10
CA ASN A 57 2.21 1.06 -13.56
C ASN A 57 3.42 1.10 -12.61
N ALA A 58 3.94 2.29 -12.35
CA ALA A 58 5.19 2.49 -11.62
C ALA A 58 5.12 2.04 -10.15
N ILE A 59 3.94 2.12 -9.55
CA ILE A 59 3.71 1.83 -8.13
C ILE A 59 2.78 0.64 -7.98
N GLY A 60 1.52 0.75 -8.43
CA GLY A 60 0.48 -0.25 -8.20
C GLY A 60 0.86 -1.65 -8.73
N LYS A 61 1.07 -1.75 -10.04
CA LYS A 61 1.45 -3.00 -10.72
C LYS A 61 2.77 -3.55 -10.19
N LYS A 62 3.80 -2.70 -10.13
CA LYS A 62 5.13 -3.09 -9.64
C LYS A 62 5.08 -3.69 -8.23
N ILE A 63 4.42 -3.04 -7.27
CA ILE A 63 4.24 -3.58 -5.91
C ILE A 63 3.52 -4.91 -5.96
N CYS A 64 2.43 -5.00 -6.72
CA CYS A 64 1.62 -6.21 -6.80
C CYS A 64 2.43 -7.40 -7.30
N ASP A 65 3.16 -7.22 -8.40
CA ASP A 65 3.97 -8.25 -9.04
C ASP A 65 5.16 -8.65 -8.14
N ASP A 66 5.86 -7.69 -7.54
CA ASP A 66 6.98 -7.96 -6.62
C ASP A 66 6.53 -8.71 -5.38
N MET A 67 5.41 -8.29 -4.76
CA MET A 67 4.83 -8.99 -3.62
C MET A 67 4.35 -10.39 -4.01
N HIS A 68 3.65 -10.53 -5.13
CA HIS A 68 3.19 -11.83 -5.59
C HIS A 68 4.37 -12.78 -5.78
N LYS A 69 5.43 -12.33 -6.46
CA LYS A 69 6.66 -13.10 -6.67
C LYS A 69 7.35 -13.49 -5.36
N LYS A 70 7.42 -12.58 -4.37
CA LYS A 70 8.03 -12.88 -3.07
C LYS A 70 7.18 -13.86 -2.25
N VAL A 71 5.87 -13.65 -2.18
CA VAL A 71 4.95 -14.55 -1.48
C VAL A 71 5.03 -15.95 -2.06
N MET A 72 5.02 -16.10 -3.38
CA MET A 72 5.10 -17.40 -4.07
C MET A 72 6.43 -18.14 -3.89
N LYS A 73 7.50 -17.44 -3.47
CA LYS A 73 8.81 -18.06 -3.17
C LYS A 73 8.92 -18.61 -1.75
N VAL A 74 8.01 -18.24 -0.85
CA VAL A 74 8.02 -18.75 0.53
C VAL A 74 7.53 -20.20 0.51
N GLN A 75 8.18 -21.07 1.27
CA GLN A 75 7.76 -22.47 1.38
C GLN A 75 6.32 -22.56 1.93
N PRO A 76 5.52 -23.57 1.54
CA PRO A 76 4.10 -23.68 1.90
C PRO A 76 3.87 -24.09 3.36
N THR A 77 4.35 -23.29 4.30
CA THR A 77 4.14 -23.44 5.74
C THR A 77 2.84 -22.78 6.19
N ARG A 78 2.53 -22.85 7.49
CA ARG A 78 1.38 -22.13 8.06
C ARG A 78 1.54 -20.61 7.90
N GLU A 79 2.74 -20.11 8.17
CA GLU A 79 3.09 -18.70 8.04
C GLU A 79 2.90 -18.23 6.60
N TYR A 80 3.24 -19.05 5.59
CA TYR A 80 2.94 -18.74 4.20
C TYR A 80 1.45 -18.54 3.93
N LYS A 81 0.58 -19.40 4.48
CA LYS A 81 -0.87 -19.26 4.30
C LYS A 81 -1.38 -17.94 4.89
N GLU A 82 -0.85 -17.53 6.04
CA GLU A 82 -1.18 -16.26 6.69
C GLU A 82 -0.70 -15.06 5.85
N LEU A 83 0.54 -15.11 5.36
CA LEU A 83 1.10 -14.07 4.48
C LEU A 83 0.33 -13.94 3.16
N LYS A 84 0.05 -15.07 2.50
CA LYS A 84 -0.70 -15.11 1.25
C LYS A 84 -2.11 -14.56 1.44
N LEU A 85 -2.78 -14.97 2.52
CA LEU A 85 -4.11 -14.47 2.85
C LEU A 85 -4.08 -12.96 3.06
N TRP A 86 -3.14 -12.46 3.88
CA TRP A 86 -2.98 -11.02 4.08
C TRP A 86 -2.70 -10.27 2.77
N PHE A 87 -1.83 -10.81 1.90
CA PHE A 87 -1.51 -10.20 0.60
C PHE A 87 -2.74 -10.14 -0.32
N ASP A 88 -3.45 -11.25 -0.48
CA ASP A 88 -4.66 -11.30 -1.31
C ASP A 88 -5.72 -10.31 -0.81
N LYS A 89 -5.88 -10.18 0.51
CA LYS A 89 -6.82 -9.22 1.12
C LYS A 89 -6.38 -7.77 0.93
N THR A 90 -5.09 -7.49 1.11
CA THR A 90 -4.49 -6.17 0.88
C THR A 90 -4.67 -5.73 -0.57
N ARG A 91 -4.34 -6.61 -1.51
CA ARG A 91 -4.54 -6.38 -2.95
C ARG A 91 -6.00 -6.07 -3.26
N ILE A 92 -6.92 -6.92 -2.83
CA ILE A 92 -8.36 -6.73 -3.07
C ILE A 92 -8.85 -5.41 -2.47
N CYS A 93 -8.42 -5.05 -1.26
CA CYS A 93 -8.76 -3.79 -0.61
C CYS A 93 -8.34 -2.59 -1.46
N LEU A 94 -7.06 -2.54 -1.89
CA LEU A 94 -6.52 -1.44 -2.69
C LEU A 94 -7.26 -1.29 -4.03
N GLN A 95 -7.43 -2.40 -4.73
CA GLN A 95 -8.13 -2.43 -6.03
C GLN A 95 -9.60 -2.03 -5.87
N THR A 96 -10.24 -2.44 -4.78
CA THR A 96 -11.64 -2.07 -4.50
C THR A 96 -11.79 -0.57 -4.26
N GLU A 97 -10.91 0.05 -3.46
CA GLU A 97 -10.97 1.50 -3.20
C GLU A 97 -10.69 2.30 -4.49
N MET A 98 -9.71 1.88 -5.30
CA MET A 98 -9.46 2.48 -6.61
C MET A 98 -10.66 2.33 -7.55
N SER A 99 -11.24 1.13 -7.66
CA SER A 99 -12.42 0.89 -8.48
C SER A 99 -13.62 1.75 -8.05
N LYS A 100 -13.80 2.02 -6.75
CA LYS A 100 -14.87 2.91 -6.28
C LYS A 100 -14.65 4.34 -6.77
N LYS A 101 -13.41 4.84 -6.78
CA LYS A 101 -13.11 6.19 -7.28
C LYS A 101 -13.25 6.32 -8.79
N ILE A 102 -12.77 5.33 -9.53
CA ILE A 102 -13.00 5.28 -10.97
C ILE A 102 -14.51 5.28 -11.27
N LYS A 103 -15.30 4.50 -10.53
CA LYS A 103 -16.77 4.48 -10.68
C LYS A 103 -17.45 5.79 -10.29
N SER A 104 -16.85 6.61 -9.42
CA SER A 104 -17.37 7.94 -9.09
C SER A 104 -16.97 9.02 -10.10
N GLY A 105 -16.26 8.67 -11.18
CA GLY A 105 -15.82 9.60 -12.22
C GLY A 105 -14.49 10.29 -11.92
N GLU A 106 -13.79 9.90 -10.85
CA GLU A 106 -12.44 10.38 -10.56
C GLU A 106 -11.44 9.56 -11.36
N THR A 107 -11.18 9.98 -12.60
CA THR A 107 -10.41 9.22 -13.60
C THR A 107 -9.11 9.87 -14.05
N ASP A 108 -8.80 11.08 -13.60
CA ASP A 108 -7.50 11.69 -13.88
C ASP A 108 -6.38 11.03 -13.06
N CYS A 109 -5.15 11.11 -13.58
CA CYS A 109 -4.01 10.41 -13.02
C CYS A 109 -3.65 10.87 -11.60
N ASP A 110 -3.85 12.14 -11.29
CA ASP A 110 -3.59 12.68 -9.95
C ASP A 110 -4.64 12.18 -8.96
N ALA A 111 -5.91 12.12 -9.34
CA ALA A 111 -6.97 11.54 -8.51
C ALA A 111 -6.73 10.05 -8.25
N ILE A 112 -6.35 9.27 -9.27
CA ILE A 112 -5.99 7.85 -9.13
C ILE A 112 -4.81 7.68 -8.18
N LYS A 113 -3.76 8.48 -8.35
CA LYS A 113 -2.57 8.49 -7.48
C LYS A 113 -2.93 8.83 -6.03
N ASN A 114 -3.57 9.97 -5.80
CA ASN A 114 -3.95 10.46 -4.48
C ASN A 114 -4.89 9.47 -3.77
N ASN A 115 -5.80 8.84 -4.52
CA ASN A 115 -6.66 7.80 -3.98
C ASN A 115 -5.86 6.57 -3.53
N GLY A 116 -4.98 6.05 -4.39
CA GLY A 116 -4.15 4.91 -4.06
C GLY A 116 -3.28 5.16 -2.82
N GLU A 117 -2.60 6.32 -2.78
CA GLU A 117 -1.75 6.72 -1.65
C GLU A 117 -2.52 6.85 -0.34
N SER A 118 -3.72 7.43 -0.36
CA SER A 118 -4.54 7.63 0.84
C SER A 118 -5.09 6.34 1.45
N HIS A 119 -5.19 5.26 0.67
CA HIS A 119 -5.74 3.97 1.14
C HIS A 119 -4.69 2.90 1.41
N HIS A 120 -3.44 3.10 0.98
CA HIS A 120 -2.33 2.17 1.23
C HIS A 120 -2.24 1.71 2.67
N VAL A 121 -2.14 2.67 3.58
CA VAL A 121 -1.96 2.42 5.02
C VAL A 121 -3.08 1.56 5.57
N LYS A 122 -4.32 1.98 5.28
CA LYS A 122 -5.52 1.33 5.77
C LYS A 122 -5.61 -0.11 5.26
N CYS A 123 -5.37 -0.32 3.97
CA CYS A 123 -5.42 -1.66 3.38
C CYS A 123 -4.27 -2.56 3.80
N ILE A 124 -3.08 -2.03 4.10
CA ILE A 124 -1.95 -2.81 4.63
C ILE A 124 -2.21 -3.24 6.07
N VAL A 125 -2.68 -2.30 6.90
CA VAL A 125 -2.89 -2.54 8.32
C VAL A 125 -4.11 -3.41 8.56
N GLU A 126 -5.21 -3.09 7.90
CA GLU A 126 -6.50 -3.73 8.13
C GLU A 126 -7.27 -3.87 6.80
N PRO A 127 -6.87 -4.80 5.92
CA PRO A 127 -7.54 -5.03 4.63
C PRO A 127 -8.97 -5.54 4.80
N GLU A 128 -9.28 -6.16 5.94
CA GLU A 128 -10.64 -6.55 6.31
C GLU A 128 -11.09 -5.75 7.53
N ARG A 129 -12.24 -5.07 7.43
CA ARG A 129 -12.85 -4.23 8.49
C ARG A 129 -13.12 -4.92 9.85
N LYS A 130 -12.74 -6.19 10.01
CA LYS A 130 -12.95 -7.01 11.21
C LYS A 130 -11.64 -7.55 11.80
N GLY A 131 -10.49 -6.95 11.47
CA GLY A 131 -9.19 -7.21 12.11
C GLY A 131 -8.56 -8.60 11.94
N LYS A 132 -9.18 -9.54 11.22
CA LYS A 132 -8.67 -10.92 11.11
C LYS A 132 -7.43 -11.03 10.24
N SER A 133 -7.38 -10.30 9.12
CA SER A 133 -6.28 -10.34 8.16
C SER A 133 -5.38 -9.10 8.30
N SER A 134 -4.99 -8.74 9.51
CA SER A 134 -4.15 -7.57 9.76
C SER A 134 -2.66 -7.90 9.65
N VAL A 135 -1.83 -6.95 9.21
CA VAL A 135 -0.36 -7.04 9.32
C VAL A 135 0.08 -7.36 10.75
N CYS A 136 -0.73 -6.96 11.74
CA CYS A 136 -0.48 -7.14 13.16
C CYS A 136 -0.59 -8.60 13.62
N ASN A 137 -1.25 -9.45 12.82
CA ASN A 137 -1.44 -10.87 13.14
C ASN A 137 -0.41 -11.77 12.43
N LEU A 138 0.49 -11.19 11.63
CA LEU A 138 1.50 -11.96 10.92
C LEU A 138 2.62 -12.43 11.86
N SER A 139 3.35 -13.47 11.45
CA SER A 139 4.61 -13.85 12.08
C SER A 139 5.71 -12.82 11.75
N PRO A 140 6.75 -12.69 12.60
CA PRO A 140 7.85 -11.76 12.32
C PRO A 140 8.48 -11.92 10.93
N GLY A 141 8.81 -13.15 10.52
CA GLY A 141 9.44 -13.40 9.22
C GLY A 141 8.55 -13.01 8.02
N ASN A 142 7.23 -13.03 8.18
CA ASN A 142 6.30 -12.55 7.15
C ASN A 142 6.29 -11.03 7.03
N VAL A 143 6.49 -10.31 8.14
CA VAL A 143 6.60 -8.84 8.11
C VAL A 143 7.88 -8.40 7.43
N ASP A 144 8.98 -9.12 7.62
CA ASP A 144 10.24 -8.83 6.93
C ASP A 144 10.03 -8.82 5.40
N VAL A 145 9.27 -9.78 4.87
CA VAL A 145 8.91 -9.85 3.44
C VAL A 145 8.09 -8.63 3.00
N ILE A 146 7.16 -8.17 3.85
CA ILE A 146 6.33 -6.98 3.57
C ILE A 146 7.20 -5.73 3.57
N LEU A 147 8.00 -5.53 4.61
CA LEU A 147 8.86 -4.36 4.75
C LEU A 147 9.87 -4.28 3.59
N ASP A 148 10.51 -5.38 3.21
CA ASP A 148 11.46 -5.42 2.09
C ASP A 148 10.83 -5.08 0.74
N THR A 149 9.51 -5.14 0.61
CA THR A 149 8.81 -4.84 -0.65
C THR A 149 8.16 -3.48 -0.64
N VAL A 150 7.56 -3.12 0.50
CA VAL A 150 6.76 -1.90 0.62
C VAL A 150 7.63 -0.70 1.00
N LEU A 151 8.65 -0.86 1.87
CA LEU A 151 9.48 0.27 2.35
C LEU A 151 10.24 1.01 1.24
N PRO A 152 10.88 0.35 0.25
CA PRO A 152 11.59 1.06 -0.80
C PRO A 152 10.69 2.01 -1.60
N ILE A 153 9.39 1.70 -1.66
CA ILE A 153 8.41 2.43 -2.47
C ILE A 153 7.73 3.51 -1.62
N ILE A 154 7.45 3.21 -0.35
CA ILE A 154 6.97 4.19 0.64
C ILE A 154 7.98 5.33 0.82
N ASN A 155 9.28 5.03 0.89
CA ASN A 155 10.33 6.04 1.06
C ASN A 155 10.40 7.01 -0.13
N ALA A 156 9.88 6.61 -1.29
CA ALA A 156 9.82 7.47 -2.47
C ALA A 156 8.57 8.36 -2.53
N THR A 157 7.50 8.07 -1.77
CA THR A 157 6.17 8.64 -2.07
C THR A 157 5.65 9.74 -1.12
N SER A 158 5.80 9.74 0.21
CA SER A 158 5.35 10.89 1.03
C SER A 158 5.61 10.74 2.55
N LEU A 159 5.68 11.86 3.28
CA LEU A 159 5.67 11.97 4.76
C LEU A 159 4.46 11.30 5.45
N LYS A 160 3.33 11.10 4.74
CA LYS A 160 2.16 10.33 5.25
C LYS A 160 2.50 8.86 5.55
N SER A 161 3.66 8.40 5.10
CA SER A 161 4.25 7.11 5.45
C SER A 161 4.59 6.94 6.92
N LEU A 162 4.91 8.02 7.64
CA LEU A 162 5.33 7.93 9.03
C LEU A 162 4.19 7.47 9.96
N ASP A 163 2.95 7.86 9.67
CA ASP A 163 1.78 7.34 10.37
C ASP A 163 1.59 5.84 10.10
N SER A 164 1.92 5.40 8.89
CA SER A 164 1.88 3.98 8.51
C SER A 164 2.89 3.17 9.28
N ILE A 165 4.13 3.66 9.33
CA ILE A 165 5.21 3.07 10.11
C ILE A 165 4.79 3.05 11.58
N SER A 166 4.27 4.15 12.13
CA SER A 166 3.79 4.23 13.51
C SER A 166 2.70 3.19 13.81
N ILE A 167 1.74 2.97 12.91
CA ILE A 167 0.69 1.96 13.09
C ILE A 167 1.26 0.54 13.02
N ILE A 168 2.13 0.26 12.06
CA ILE A 168 2.85 -1.02 11.96
C ILE A 168 3.67 -1.23 13.23
N THR A 169 4.45 -0.26 13.67
CA THR A 169 5.24 -0.36 14.91
C THR A 169 4.34 -0.57 16.13
N LYS A 170 3.21 0.14 16.26
CA LYS A 170 2.24 -0.01 17.37
C LYS A 170 1.67 -1.42 17.48
N CYS A 171 1.43 -2.08 16.35
CA CYS A 171 0.94 -3.45 16.35
C CYS A 171 1.93 -4.44 16.98
N TRP A 172 3.22 -4.13 16.89
CA TRP A 172 4.30 -5.04 17.28
C TRP A 172 4.94 -4.65 18.60
N ILE A 173 4.78 -3.39 19.05
CA ILE A 173 5.14 -2.94 20.40
C ILE A 173 4.42 -3.76 21.49
N LYS A 174 3.21 -4.27 21.20
CA LYS A 174 2.46 -5.12 22.14
C LYS A 174 3.06 -6.51 22.36
N GLU A 175 3.98 -6.94 21.49
CA GLU A 175 4.65 -8.24 21.56
C GLU A 175 6.18 -8.06 21.52
N PRO A 176 6.83 -7.76 22.66
CA PRO A 176 8.25 -7.38 22.69
C PRO A 176 9.20 -8.43 22.09
N ALA A 177 8.84 -9.73 22.15
CA ALA A 177 9.60 -10.80 21.51
C ALA A 177 9.65 -10.68 19.97
N LYS A 178 8.60 -10.13 19.35
CA LYS A 178 8.55 -9.89 17.90
C LYS A 178 9.30 -8.61 17.50
N MET A 179 9.53 -7.68 18.42
CA MET A 179 10.17 -6.39 18.15
C MET A 179 11.67 -6.49 17.86
N VAL A 180 12.37 -7.44 18.50
CA VAL A 180 13.83 -7.63 18.37
C VAL A 180 14.25 -7.98 16.94
N GLY A 181 13.44 -8.76 16.22
CA GLY A 181 13.70 -9.09 14.81
C GLY A 181 13.62 -7.87 13.89
N MET A 182 12.59 -7.05 14.09
CA MET A 182 12.34 -5.84 13.28
C MET A 182 13.40 -4.76 13.52
N VAL A 183 13.86 -4.54 14.76
CA VAL A 183 14.92 -3.57 15.05
C VAL A 183 16.22 -3.95 14.32
N HIS A 184 16.59 -5.23 14.30
CA HIS A 184 17.74 -5.70 13.53
C HIS A 184 17.57 -5.47 12.01
N GLN A 185 16.36 -5.59 11.47
CA GLN A 185 16.12 -5.31 10.05
C GLN A 185 16.10 -3.80 9.74
N GLN A 186 15.50 -2.97 10.61
CA GLN A 186 15.56 -1.52 10.43
C GLN A 186 17.00 -1.01 10.49
N ILE A 187 17.84 -1.57 11.36
CA ILE A 187 19.28 -1.30 11.38
C ILE A 187 19.92 -1.69 10.03
N ARG A 188 19.63 -2.88 9.48
CA ARG A 188 20.15 -3.29 8.15
C ARG A 188 19.70 -2.39 7.00
N LEU A 189 18.44 -1.94 7.00
CA LEU A 189 17.90 -1.04 6.00
C LEU A 189 18.50 0.37 6.13
N LEU A 190 18.73 0.82 7.36
CA LEU A 190 19.43 2.06 7.65
C LEU A 190 20.89 1.98 7.19
N ASP A 191 21.62 0.90 7.47
CA ASP A 191 23.00 0.71 7.01
C ASP A 191 23.11 0.80 5.48
N THR A 192 22.16 0.20 4.76
CA THR A 192 22.12 0.25 3.28
C THR A 192 21.86 1.68 2.76
N THR A 193 21.11 2.47 3.52
CA THR A 193 20.79 3.87 3.18
C THR A 193 21.90 4.82 3.59
N ILE A 194 22.57 4.55 4.71
CA ILE A 194 23.65 5.34 5.31
C ILE A 194 24.98 5.12 4.56
N GLY A 195 25.17 3.97 3.91
CA GLY A 195 26.24 3.81 2.92
C GLY A 195 26.22 4.87 1.79
N LYS A 196 25.09 5.59 1.62
CA LYS A 196 24.94 6.70 0.68
C LYS A 196 24.96 8.10 1.33
N LEU A 197 24.85 8.20 2.66
CA LEU A 197 24.74 9.45 3.42
C LEU A 197 25.80 9.43 4.53
N GLY A 198 26.90 10.18 4.38
CA GLY A 198 28.11 10.07 5.20
C GLY A 198 27.93 9.99 6.74
N ILE A 199 28.98 9.48 7.40
CA ILE A 199 29.10 9.01 8.79
C ILE A 199 28.45 9.91 9.87
N GLY A 200 28.31 11.22 9.64
CA GLY A 200 27.72 12.16 10.62
C GLY A 200 26.26 11.92 10.98
N CYS A 201 25.46 11.26 10.12
CA CYS A 201 24.05 10.97 10.40
C CYS A 201 23.86 9.70 11.28
N LEU A 202 24.89 8.86 11.38
CA LEU A 202 24.87 7.55 12.05
C LEU A 202 24.58 7.67 13.56
N ILE A 203 25.24 8.63 14.21
CA ILE A 203 25.19 8.79 15.68
C ILE A 203 23.80 9.24 16.15
N LEU A 204 23.10 10.07 15.38
CA LEU A 204 21.77 10.56 15.75
C LEU A 204 20.70 9.47 15.61
N VAL A 205 20.76 8.65 14.57
CA VAL A 205 19.75 7.60 14.33
C VAL A 205 19.88 6.46 15.32
N GLU A 206 21.10 5.98 15.58
CA GLU A 206 21.33 4.94 16.59
C GLU A 206 20.91 5.43 17.98
N SER A 207 21.26 6.68 18.32
CA SER A 207 20.84 7.29 19.59
C SER A 207 19.33 7.38 19.70
N ILE A 208 18.61 7.76 18.63
CA ILE A 208 17.14 7.85 18.64
C ILE A 208 16.50 6.46 18.74
N ILE A 209 17.01 5.45 18.04
CA ILE A 209 16.47 4.09 18.11
C ILE A 209 16.69 3.50 19.50
N VAL A 210 17.91 3.61 20.04
CA VAL A 210 18.24 3.14 21.38
C VAL A 210 17.42 3.90 22.43
N LEU A 211 17.28 5.22 22.31
CA LEU A 211 16.45 6.01 23.22
C LEU A 211 14.97 5.63 23.11
N THR A 212 14.45 5.38 21.90
CA THR A 212 13.05 4.98 21.68
C THR A 212 12.77 3.58 22.24
N VAL A 213 13.69 2.64 22.04
CA VAL A 213 13.63 1.29 22.61
C VAL A 213 13.72 1.36 24.13
N LEU A 214 14.67 2.13 24.69
CA LEU A 214 14.82 2.32 26.13
C LEU A 214 13.59 3.01 26.75
N LEU A 215 13.02 4.03 26.09
CA LEU A 215 11.81 4.71 26.55
C LEU A 215 10.57 3.79 26.48
N CYS A 216 10.47 2.94 25.46
CA CYS A 216 9.43 1.90 25.38
C CYS A 216 9.61 0.84 26.48
N CYS A 217 10.84 0.35 26.70
CA CYS A 217 11.15 -0.61 27.77
C CYS A 217 10.88 -0.02 29.16
N LYS A 218 11.22 1.25 29.42
CA LYS A 218 10.99 1.91 30.72
C LYS A 218 9.50 2.07 31.03
N LYS A 219 8.65 2.33 30.02
CA LYS A 219 7.18 2.35 30.19
C LYS A 219 6.59 0.95 30.42
N ILE A 220 7.08 -0.08 29.72
CA ILE A 220 6.60 -1.45 29.87
C ILE A 220 7.02 -2.05 31.22
N CYS A 221 8.24 -1.77 31.70
CA CYS A 221 8.70 -2.20 33.02
C CYS A 221 7.97 -1.50 34.19
N CYS A 222 7.45 -0.28 34.01
CA CYS A 222 6.62 0.37 35.02
C CYS A 222 5.20 -0.21 35.14
N TRP A 223 4.71 -0.96 34.15
CA TRP A 223 3.36 -1.54 34.20
C TRP A 223 3.31 -2.91 34.89
N ARG A 224 4.45 -3.51 35.25
CA ARG A 224 4.54 -4.82 35.91
C ARG A 224 4.86 -4.76 37.41
N ARG A 225 4.38 -3.71 38.09
CA ARG A 225 4.42 -3.60 39.56
C ARG A 225 3.03 -3.22 40.10
N THR A 226 2.11 -4.17 40.08
CA THR A 226 1.00 -4.22 41.04
C THR A 226 1.31 -5.37 42.01
N PRO A 227 1.58 -5.10 43.30
CA PRO A 227 1.51 -6.13 44.31
C PRO A 227 0.04 -6.26 44.71
N ASP A 228 -0.63 -7.38 44.40
CA ASP A 228 -1.80 -7.86 45.15
C ASP A 228 -2.30 -9.16 44.52
N LEU A 229 -2.02 -10.29 45.20
CA LEU A 229 -2.87 -11.48 45.32
C LEU A 229 -2.12 -12.53 46.16
N ILE A 230 -2.14 -12.31 47.48
CA ILE A 230 -1.99 -13.39 48.45
C ILE A 230 -3.33 -14.11 48.50
N SER A 231 -3.40 -15.33 47.96
CA SER A 231 -4.51 -16.24 48.23
C SER A 231 -4.21 -17.02 49.53
N PRO A 232 -5.11 -17.03 50.53
CA PRO A 232 -4.92 -17.85 51.71
C PRO A 232 -5.22 -19.33 51.39
N ILE A 233 -4.25 -20.19 51.69
CA ILE A 233 -4.37 -21.64 51.67
C ILE A 233 -5.23 -22.05 52.88
N TYR A 234 -6.44 -22.57 52.64
CA TYR A 234 -7.23 -23.25 53.66
C TYR A 234 -6.70 -24.67 53.86
N ILE A 235 -6.14 -24.94 55.04
CA ILE A 235 -5.82 -26.30 55.51
C ILE A 235 -7.11 -26.92 56.05
N LYS A 236 -7.58 -27.99 55.40
CA LYS A 236 -8.70 -28.82 55.85
C LYS A 236 -8.21 -29.75 56.97
N LYS A 237 -8.65 -29.55 58.22
CA LYS A 237 -8.49 -30.54 59.29
C LYS A 237 -9.52 -31.65 59.09
N SER A 238 -9.03 -32.88 58.97
CA SER A 238 -9.85 -34.09 59.07
C SER A 238 -9.99 -34.45 60.55
N ASN A 239 -11.22 -34.65 61.00
CA ASN A 239 -11.56 -35.51 62.14
C ASN A 239 -12.32 -36.71 61.58
#